data_AF-A0A3B8QC55-F1
#
_entry.id   AF-A0A3B8QC55-F1
#
_cell.length_a   1.000
_cell.length_b   1.000
_cell.length_c   1.000
_cell.angle_alpha   90.00
_cell.angle_beta   90.00
_cell.angle_gamma   90.00
#
_symmetry.space_group_name_H-M   'P 1'
#
loop_
_entity.id
_entity.type
_entity.pdbx_description
1 polymer ?
#
loop_
_entity_poly.entity_id
_entity_poly.type
_entity_poly.pdbx_seq_one_letter_code
_entity_poly.pdbx_strand_id
1 'polypeptide(L)'
;RLITTAGVEWTRNDVEIEIRELPNRTFPSLTPATTERLQTDENNFGAFGETWWNFRPTMSLHGSLRFDYVDLPVEDLLDPSGSGQNEFAQFSGGIGLSKSFDAGWNVFASYGRGFRAPVILEVMCADPDDPCQLPFELGPDPPLLPVVSDTWQAGLRMTKIRSQAEVTVYLSNVHDDIFNVTDLETPTRGFFTNLDRTRRAGVEASLSLVPFSSIPLTIRTAAGWTRATFESEATLSAPFLDDDDDDDDTEDPADDDELTPPQVELGDRFPMVPSLTANLGLRYELSQTAFELTGAWVGGQFLVGDEGNDAKLGNLDGYVLLNASLEKSFRAAVFYLHVTNFLGTNYQAFGIVSRNLRGPTEAVERFLTPGHPAELTAGIRVHLQP
;
A
#
# COMPACT_ATOMS: atom_id res chain seq x y z
N ARG A 1 -22.09 26.61 -15.90
CA ARG A 1 -21.38 25.88 -17.00
C ARG A 1 -21.46 24.40 -16.67
N LEU A 2 -21.87 23.58 -17.62
CA LEU A 2 -21.96 22.12 -17.51
C LEU A 2 -20.88 21.53 -18.42
N ILE A 3 -20.09 20.60 -17.90
CA ILE A 3 -19.08 19.84 -18.65
C ILE A 3 -19.33 18.38 -18.35
N THR A 4 -19.50 17.56 -19.37
CA THR A 4 -19.74 16.12 -19.24
C THR A 4 -18.75 15.39 -20.11
N THR A 5 -18.16 14.34 -19.55
CA THR A 5 -17.26 13.41 -20.25
C THR A 5 -17.88 12.03 -20.10
N ALA A 6 -17.83 11.23 -21.16
CA ALA A 6 -18.20 9.82 -21.11
C ALA A 6 -17.25 9.03 -22.00
N GLY A 7 -17.05 7.77 -21.66
CA GLY A 7 -16.11 6.91 -22.37
C GLY A 7 -16.34 5.44 -22.07
N VAL A 8 -15.64 4.62 -22.84
CA VAL A 8 -15.52 3.19 -22.61
C VAL A 8 -14.04 2.84 -22.60
N GLU A 9 -13.70 1.80 -21.87
CA GLU A 9 -12.36 1.26 -21.71
C GLU A 9 -12.44 -0.25 -21.86
N TRP A 10 -11.44 -0.83 -22.53
CA TRP A 10 -11.27 -2.27 -22.60
C TRP A 10 -9.79 -2.59 -22.46
N THR A 11 -9.49 -3.55 -21.59
CA THR A 11 -8.14 -4.08 -21.39
C THR A 11 -8.18 -5.59 -21.44
N ARG A 12 -7.17 -6.19 -22.06
CA ARG A 12 -6.94 -7.63 -22.08
C ARG A 12 -5.58 -7.91 -21.47
N ASN A 13 -5.52 -8.84 -20.53
CA ASN A 13 -4.30 -9.30 -19.89
C ASN A 13 -4.16 -10.80 -20.11
N ASP A 14 -3.11 -11.21 -20.82
CA ASP A 14 -2.77 -12.61 -21.01
C ASP A 14 -1.60 -12.94 -20.06
N VAL A 15 -1.81 -13.85 -19.11
CA VAL A 15 -0.81 -14.21 -18.09
C VAL A 15 -0.60 -15.72 -18.08
N GLU A 16 0.65 -16.16 -18.12
CA GLU A 16 1.05 -17.56 -17.90
C GLU A 16 1.93 -17.60 -16.64
N ILE A 17 1.61 -18.49 -15.71
CA ILE A 17 2.37 -18.75 -14.48
C ILE A 17 2.88 -20.18 -14.58
N GLU A 18 4.18 -20.35 -14.40
CA GLU A 18 4.82 -21.67 -14.36
C GLU A 18 5.72 -21.76 -13.13
N ILE A 19 5.41 -22.67 -12.20
CA ILE A 19 6.23 -22.94 -11.02
C ILE A 19 6.99 -24.23 -11.26
N ARG A 20 8.31 -24.16 -11.05
CA ARG A 20 9.21 -25.29 -11.26
C ARG A 20 10.03 -25.56 -10.02
N GLU A 21 10.04 -26.81 -9.65
CA GLU A 21 10.98 -27.39 -8.71
C GLU A 21 12.29 -27.67 -9.41
N LEU A 22 13.40 -27.09 -8.93
CA LEU A 22 14.73 -27.28 -9.48
C LEU A 22 15.72 -27.64 -8.36
N PRO A 23 16.63 -28.61 -8.57
CA PRO A 23 17.64 -28.94 -7.59
C PRO A 23 18.54 -27.74 -7.27
N ASN A 24 18.84 -27.57 -5.99
CA ASN A 24 19.68 -26.48 -5.46
C ASN A 24 20.72 -27.02 -4.47
N ARG A 25 21.47 -26.12 -3.81
CA ARG A 25 22.52 -26.54 -2.86
C ARG A 25 21.99 -27.32 -1.66
N THR A 26 20.77 -27.01 -1.23
CA THR A 26 20.09 -27.62 -0.08
C THR A 26 19.40 -28.92 -0.48
N PHE A 27 18.80 -28.97 -1.67
CA PHE A 27 18.10 -30.12 -2.23
C PHE A 27 18.75 -30.58 -3.55
N PRO A 28 19.98 -31.13 -3.52
CA PRO A 28 20.71 -31.48 -4.73
C PRO A 28 20.14 -32.72 -5.45
N SER A 29 19.35 -33.54 -4.76
CA SER A 29 18.72 -34.75 -5.29
C SER A 29 17.28 -34.52 -5.78
N LEU A 30 16.78 -33.27 -5.73
CA LEU A 30 15.44 -32.94 -6.23
C LEU A 30 15.36 -33.25 -7.72
N THR A 31 14.30 -33.94 -8.14
CA THR A 31 14.06 -34.18 -9.57
C THR A 31 13.33 -32.97 -10.15
N PRO A 32 13.82 -32.35 -11.23
CA PRO A 32 13.13 -31.22 -11.83
C PRO A 32 11.69 -31.58 -12.24
N ALA A 33 10.73 -30.78 -11.79
CA ALA A 33 9.32 -30.93 -12.12
C ALA A 33 8.66 -29.56 -12.28
N THR A 34 7.59 -29.51 -13.07
CA THR A 34 6.66 -28.37 -13.05
C THR A 34 5.58 -28.73 -12.05
N THR A 35 5.43 -27.92 -11.01
CA THR A 35 4.44 -28.14 -9.95
C THR A 35 3.14 -27.42 -10.26
N GLU A 36 3.23 -26.23 -10.86
CA GLU A 36 2.07 -25.43 -11.26
C GLU A 36 2.23 -24.91 -12.68
N ARG A 37 1.13 -24.91 -13.45
CA ARG A 37 1.11 -24.24 -14.75
C ARG A 37 -0.28 -23.68 -15.04
N LEU A 38 -0.44 -22.38 -14.83
CA LEU A 38 -1.71 -21.69 -15.05
C LEU A 38 -1.63 -20.72 -16.22
N GLN A 39 -2.76 -20.51 -16.88
CA GLN A 39 -2.96 -19.44 -17.86
C GLN A 39 -4.26 -18.69 -17.58
N THR A 40 -4.27 -17.39 -17.83
CA THR A 40 -5.51 -16.59 -17.90
C THR A 40 -5.49 -15.65 -19.09
N ASP A 41 -6.65 -15.49 -19.72
CA ASP A 41 -6.93 -14.52 -20.77
C ASP A 41 -7.98 -13.50 -20.23
N GLU A 42 -7.58 -12.69 -19.26
CA GLU A 42 -8.45 -11.75 -18.55
C GLU A 42 -8.95 -10.63 -19.49
N ASN A 43 -10.24 -10.36 -19.47
CA ASN A 43 -10.87 -9.28 -20.23
C ASN A 43 -11.67 -8.35 -19.31
N ASN A 44 -11.30 -7.07 -19.30
CA ASN A 44 -11.99 -6.05 -18.51
C ASN A 44 -12.65 -5.04 -19.43
N PHE A 45 -13.93 -4.82 -19.23
CA PHE A 45 -14.70 -3.79 -19.91
C PHE A 45 -15.23 -2.78 -18.90
N GLY A 46 -15.03 -1.50 -19.19
CA GLY A 46 -15.52 -0.39 -18.38
C GLY A 46 -16.30 0.60 -19.22
N ALA A 47 -17.43 1.09 -18.71
CA ALA A 47 -18.18 2.20 -19.29
C ALA A 47 -18.40 3.26 -18.22
N PHE A 48 -18.06 4.52 -18.50
CA PHE A 48 -18.10 5.59 -17.50
C PHE A 48 -18.66 6.89 -18.04
N GLY A 49 -19.17 7.71 -17.12
CA GLY A 49 -19.59 9.07 -17.36
C GLY A 49 -19.36 9.93 -16.11
N GLU A 50 -18.92 11.16 -16.33
CA GLU A 50 -18.77 12.16 -15.28
C GLU A 50 -19.31 13.51 -15.73
N THR A 51 -19.75 14.32 -14.78
CA THR A 51 -20.32 15.64 -15.03
C THR A 51 -19.91 16.63 -13.96
N TRP A 52 -19.44 17.78 -14.41
CA TRP A 52 -19.16 18.97 -13.61
C TRP A 52 -20.19 20.06 -13.91
N TRP A 53 -20.94 20.47 -12.90
CA TRP A 53 -21.98 21.48 -13.02
C TRP A 53 -21.75 22.66 -12.08
N ASN A 54 -21.35 23.80 -12.63
CA ASN A 54 -21.35 25.07 -11.91
C ASN A 54 -22.79 25.61 -11.87
N PHE A 55 -23.56 25.20 -10.87
CA PHE A 55 -24.97 25.58 -10.69
C PHE A 55 -25.11 26.98 -10.04
N ARG A 56 -24.05 27.47 -9.40
CA ARG A 56 -23.88 28.88 -9.01
C ARG A 56 -22.48 29.37 -9.41
N PRO A 57 -22.22 30.69 -9.45
CA PRO A 57 -20.89 31.21 -9.77
C PRO A 57 -19.78 30.72 -8.83
N THR A 58 -20.13 30.42 -7.58
CA THR A 58 -19.21 30.00 -6.52
C THR A 58 -19.40 28.56 -6.08
N MET A 59 -20.29 27.79 -6.71
CA MET A 59 -20.57 26.40 -6.31
C MET A 59 -20.61 25.47 -7.52
N SER A 60 -19.95 24.34 -7.37
CA SER A 60 -19.86 23.30 -8.40
C SER A 60 -20.26 21.95 -7.81
N LEU A 61 -21.07 21.22 -8.56
CA LEU A 61 -21.42 19.84 -8.27
C LEU A 61 -20.66 18.93 -9.25
N HIS A 62 -20.08 17.85 -8.73
CA HIS A 62 -19.49 16.76 -9.49
C HIS A 62 -20.33 15.51 -9.28
N GLY A 63 -20.55 14.75 -10.35
CA GLY A 63 -21.14 13.42 -10.27
C GLY A 63 -20.49 12.51 -11.30
N SER A 64 -20.16 11.28 -10.90
CA SER A 64 -19.58 10.25 -11.76
C SER A 64 -20.25 8.90 -11.51
N LEU A 65 -20.29 8.08 -12.55
CA LEU A 65 -20.73 6.69 -12.52
C LEU A 65 -19.89 5.90 -13.51
N ARG A 66 -19.49 4.70 -13.12
CA ARG A 66 -18.79 3.73 -13.94
C ARG A 66 -19.35 2.34 -13.69
N PHE A 67 -19.47 1.56 -14.74
CA PHE A 67 -19.77 0.14 -14.69
C PHE A 67 -18.53 -0.61 -15.19
N ASP A 68 -18.08 -1.58 -14.42
CA ASP A 68 -16.98 -2.47 -14.75
C ASP A 68 -17.49 -3.91 -14.83
N TYR A 69 -17.02 -4.65 -15.83
CA TYR A 69 -17.19 -6.09 -15.99
C TYR A 69 -15.81 -6.71 -16.24
N VAL A 70 -15.42 -7.65 -15.39
CA VAL A 70 -14.13 -8.36 -15.41
C VAL A 70 -14.43 -9.83 -15.61
N ASP A 71 -13.89 -10.39 -16.67
CA ASP A 71 -13.90 -11.82 -16.99
C ASP A 71 -12.47 -12.36 -16.80
N LEU A 72 -12.27 -13.17 -15.77
CA LEU A 72 -10.99 -13.70 -15.32
C LEU A 72 -11.08 -15.25 -15.30
N PRO A 73 -11.09 -15.90 -16.48
CA PRO A 73 -10.98 -17.35 -16.54
C PRO A 73 -9.55 -17.74 -16.20
N VAL A 74 -9.37 -18.76 -15.37
CA VAL A 74 -8.05 -19.33 -15.08
C VAL A 74 -8.07 -20.80 -15.46
N GLU A 75 -7.14 -21.16 -16.34
CA GLU A 75 -6.95 -22.52 -16.83
C GLU A 75 -5.71 -23.11 -16.18
N ASP A 76 -5.89 -24.23 -15.49
CA ASP A 76 -4.79 -25.08 -15.04
C ASP A 76 -4.43 -26.08 -16.14
N LEU A 77 -3.20 -25.94 -16.64
CA LEU A 77 -2.65 -26.72 -17.75
C LEU A 77 -2.05 -28.07 -17.29
N LEU A 78 -1.87 -28.28 -15.99
CA LEU A 78 -1.43 -29.55 -15.40
C LEU A 78 -2.62 -30.36 -14.88
N ASP A 79 -3.54 -29.73 -14.16
CA ASP A 79 -4.80 -30.31 -13.70
C ASP A 79 -6.01 -29.50 -14.18
N PRO A 80 -6.62 -29.87 -15.32
CA PRO A 80 -7.81 -29.17 -15.83
C PRO A 80 -8.99 -29.12 -14.85
N SER A 81 -9.02 -29.94 -13.79
CA SER A 81 -10.04 -29.88 -12.75
C SER A 81 -9.87 -28.70 -11.78
N GLY A 82 -8.66 -28.13 -11.68
CA GLY A 82 -8.35 -26.90 -10.94
C GLY A 82 -8.68 -25.61 -11.69
N SER A 83 -9.20 -25.70 -12.92
CA SER A 83 -9.56 -24.51 -13.70
C SER A 83 -10.85 -23.84 -13.17
N GLY A 84 -10.88 -22.51 -13.17
CA GLY A 84 -11.98 -21.70 -12.66
C GLY A 84 -12.47 -20.64 -13.65
N GLN A 85 -13.76 -20.29 -13.58
CA GLN A 85 -14.32 -19.13 -14.27
C GLN A 85 -14.72 -18.08 -13.24
N ASN A 86 -14.11 -16.90 -13.32
CA ASN A 86 -14.38 -15.81 -12.38
C ASN A 86 -14.90 -14.59 -13.13
N GLU A 87 -16.10 -14.14 -12.77
CA GLU A 87 -16.72 -12.98 -13.39
C GLU A 87 -17.13 -11.97 -12.30
N PHE A 88 -16.74 -10.71 -12.48
CA PHE A 88 -17.05 -9.64 -11.53
C PHE A 88 -17.69 -8.47 -12.24
N ALA A 89 -18.83 -8.00 -11.73
CA ALA A 89 -19.52 -6.84 -12.26
C ALA A 89 -19.81 -5.85 -11.14
N GLN A 90 -19.46 -4.58 -11.32
CA GLN A 90 -19.68 -3.58 -10.28
C GLN A 90 -19.96 -2.19 -10.82
N PHE A 91 -20.85 -1.48 -10.13
CA PHE A 91 -21.01 -0.03 -10.30
C PHE A 91 -20.16 0.73 -9.28
N SER A 92 -19.31 1.60 -9.79
CA SER A 92 -18.48 2.54 -9.03
C SER A 92 -18.83 3.98 -9.42
N GLY A 93 -18.38 4.97 -8.67
CA GLY A 93 -18.74 6.36 -8.96
C GLY A 93 -18.69 7.27 -7.75
N GLY A 94 -19.18 8.50 -7.87
CA GLY A 94 -19.12 9.44 -6.77
C GLY A 94 -19.89 10.71 -6.98
N ILE A 95 -20.05 11.46 -5.90
CA ILE A 95 -20.67 12.78 -5.89
C ILE A 95 -19.82 13.73 -5.05
N GLY A 96 -19.66 14.95 -5.53
CA GLY A 96 -18.86 15.97 -4.85
C GLY A 96 -19.49 17.34 -4.96
N LEU A 97 -19.34 18.14 -3.91
CA LEU A 97 -19.72 19.55 -3.88
C LEU A 97 -18.48 20.37 -3.56
N SER A 98 -18.27 21.45 -4.30
CA SER A 98 -17.28 22.46 -3.96
C SER A 98 -17.91 23.85 -3.89
N LYS A 99 -17.34 24.69 -3.03
CA LYS A 99 -17.74 26.09 -2.85
C LYS A 99 -16.51 26.97 -2.73
N SER A 100 -16.36 27.89 -3.67
CA SER A 100 -15.36 28.96 -3.62
C SER A 100 -15.88 30.13 -2.80
N PHE A 101 -15.13 30.58 -1.79
CA PHE A 101 -15.50 31.75 -0.98
C PHE A 101 -15.04 33.05 -1.64
N ASP A 102 -13.82 33.03 -2.15
CA ASP A 102 -13.20 34.09 -2.94
C ASP A 102 -12.31 33.46 -4.01
N ALA A 103 -11.48 34.25 -4.67
CA ALA A 103 -10.57 33.76 -5.71
C ALA A 103 -9.44 32.85 -5.18
N GLY A 104 -9.24 32.77 -3.86
CA GLY A 104 -8.14 32.04 -3.24
C GLY A 104 -8.52 30.98 -2.23
N TRP A 105 -9.79 30.83 -1.85
CA TRP A 105 -10.25 29.80 -0.91
C TRP A 105 -11.42 28.99 -1.45
N ASN A 106 -11.33 27.67 -1.34
CA ASN A 106 -12.36 26.72 -1.76
C ASN A 106 -12.53 25.60 -0.74
N VAL A 107 -13.77 25.31 -0.34
CA VAL A 107 -14.11 24.12 0.45
C VAL A 107 -14.70 23.05 -0.47
N PHE A 108 -14.48 21.80 -0.16
CA PHE A 108 -15.12 20.68 -0.85
C PHE A 108 -15.54 19.59 0.12
N ALA A 109 -16.52 18.79 -0.30
CA ALA A 109 -16.87 17.52 0.30
C ALA A 109 -17.27 16.56 -0.83
N SER A 110 -16.88 15.30 -0.72
CA SER A 110 -17.25 14.28 -1.69
C SER A 110 -17.36 12.91 -1.06
N TYR A 111 -18.11 12.07 -1.75
CA TYR A 111 -18.23 10.65 -1.54
C TYR A 111 -17.85 9.95 -2.85
N GLY A 112 -17.09 8.88 -2.76
CA GLY A 112 -16.73 8.04 -3.89
C GLY A 112 -16.74 6.57 -3.50
N ARG A 113 -17.22 5.74 -4.42
CA ARG A 113 -17.13 4.29 -4.36
C ARG A 113 -16.11 3.79 -5.37
N GLY A 114 -15.13 3.01 -4.90
CA GLY A 114 -14.16 2.29 -5.73
C GLY A 114 -14.50 0.80 -5.85
N PHE A 115 -13.84 0.14 -6.81
CA PHE A 115 -14.00 -1.29 -7.12
C PHE A 115 -12.64 -1.88 -7.49
N ARG A 116 -12.37 -3.11 -7.03
CA ARG A 116 -11.25 -3.94 -7.48
C ARG A 116 -11.74 -5.38 -7.58
N ALA A 117 -11.57 -5.99 -8.75
CA ALA A 117 -11.74 -7.43 -8.90
C ALA A 117 -10.57 -8.18 -8.23
N PRO A 118 -10.81 -9.38 -7.68
CA PRO A 118 -9.74 -10.28 -7.26
C PRO A 118 -8.71 -10.54 -8.38
N VAL A 119 -7.46 -10.80 -8.02
CA VAL A 119 -6.40 -11.18 -8.97
C VAL A 119 -6.26 -12.70 -9.08
N ILE A 120 -5.58 -13.19 -10.13
CA ILE A 120 -5.37 -14.63 -10.38
C ILE A 120 -4.88 -15.41 -9.14
N LEU A 121 -3.94 -14.85 -8.38
CA LEU A 121 -3.41 -15.49 -7.17
C LEU A 121 -4.45 -15.60 -6.05
N GLU A 122 -5.38 -14.66 -5.98
CA GLU A 122 -6.43 -14.64 -4.94
C GLU A 122 -7.54 -15.64 -5.27
N VAL A 123 -7.95 -15.75 -6.53
CA VAL A 123 -9.06 -16.64 -6.98
C VAL A 123 -8.67 -18.09 -7.20
N MET A 124 -7.36 -18.39 -7.17
CA MET A 124 -6.82 -19.74 -7.29
C MET A 124 -6.31 -20.23 -5.93
N CYS A 125 -6.71 -19.60 -4.84
CA CYS A 125 -6.26 -19.99 -3.51
C CYS A 125 -7.16 -19.42 -2.41
N ALA A 126 -8.47 -19.56 -2.50
CA ALA A 126 -9.46 -19.14 -1.50
C ALA A 126 -10.35 -20.29 -0.99
N ASP A 127 -10.01 -21.56 -1.30
CA ASP A 127 -10.72 -22.71 -0.74
C ASP A 127 -10.23 -22.99 0.69
N PRO A 128 -11.07 -22.80 1.72
CA PRO A 128 -10.69 -23.14 3.09
C PRO A 128 -10.50 -24.66 3.29
N ASP A 129 -11.12 -25.51 2.46
CA ASP A 129 -11.01 -26.97 2.54
C ASP A 129 -9.78 -27.51 1.77
N ASP A 130 -9.13 -26.68 0.94
CA ASP A 130 -7.89 -26.99 0.21
C ASP A 130 -6.90 -25.80 0.24
N PRO A 131 -6.37 -25.45 1.43
CA PRO A 131 -5.50 -24.29 1.60
C PRO A 131 -4.16 -24.51 0.90
N CYS A 132 -3.68 -23.50 0.17
CA CYS A 132 -2.47 -23.64 -0.62
C CYS A 132 -1.22 -23.25 0.15
N GLN A 133 -0.11 -23.91 -0.17
CA GLN A 133 1.19 -23.48 0.30
C GLN A 133 1.71 -22.33 -0.57
N LEU A 134 1.24 -21.10 -0.34
CA LEU A 134 1.69 -19.94 -1.11
C LEU A 134 3.20 -19.67 -0.95
N PRO A 135 3.91 -19.25 -2.01
CA PRO A 135 3.45 -19.01 -3.38
C PRO A 135 3.48 -20.25 -4.31
N PHE A 136 3.52 -21.47 -3.79
CA PHE A 136 3.93 -22.69 -4.50
C PHE A 136 2.81 -23.64 -4.94
N GLU A 137 1.59 -23.50 -4.42
CA GLU A 137 0.42 -24.31 -4.79
C GLU A 137 -0.79 -23.40 -5.05
N LEU A 138 -1.63 -23.75 -6.03
CA LEU A 138 -2.85 -23.04 -6.41
C LEU A 138 -3.99 -24.07 -6.63
N GLY A 139 -5.18 -23.81 -6.08
CA GLY A 139 -6.31 -24.75 -6.03
C GLY A 139 -7.64 -24.15 -6.49
N PRO A 140 -8.64 -24.99 -6.84
CA PRO A 140 -9.99 -24.56 -7.21
C PRO A 140 -10.72 -23.96 -6.00
N ASP A 141 -11.72 -23.10 -6.24
CA ASP A 141 -12.07 -22.13 -5.22
C ASP A 141 -13.55 -21.67 -5.19
N PRO A 142 -14.21 -21.54 -4.01
CA PRO A 142 -15.40 -20.71 -3.84
C PRO A 142 -15.22 -19.26 -4.35
N PRO A 143 -16.28 -18.63 -4.88
CA PRO A 143 -16.15 -17.31 -5.48
C PRO A 143 -15.87 -16.23 -4.43
N LEU A 144 -14.66 -15.66 -4.46
CA LEU A 144 -14.37 -14.40 -3.77
C LEU A 144 -15.31 -13.29 -4.24
N LEU A 145 -15.66 -12.39 -3.34
CA LEU A 145 -16.38 -11.17 -3.65
C LEU A 145 -15.39 -10.08 -4.11
N PRO A 146 -15.82 -9.16 -4.99
CA PRO A 146 -14.99 -8.03 -5.36
C PRO A 146 -14.84 -7.03 -4.21
N VAL A 147 -13.66 -6.44 -4.10
CA VAL A 147 -13.37 -5.43 -3.08
C VAL A 147 -14.04 -4.11 -3.45
N VAL A 148 -14.80 -3.53 -2.51
CA VAL A 148 -15.50 -2.26 -2.71
C VAL A 148 -15.08 -1.26 -1.64
N SER A 149 -14.66 -0.07 -2.05
CA SER A 149 -14.30 0.99 -1.10
C SER A 149 -15.34 2.11 -1.11
N ASP A 150 -15.75 2.58 0.06
CA ASP A 150 -16.62 3.74 0.26
C ASP A 150 -15.83 4.83 0.99
N THR A 151 -15.46 5.88 0.27
CA THR A 151 -14.64 6.97 0.77
C THR A 151 -15.41 8.27 0.87
N TRP A 152 -15.46 8.83 2.08
CA TRP A 152 -15.91 10.18 2.36
C TRP A 152 -14.70 11.08 2.57
N GLN A 153 -14.70 12.25 1.95
CA GLN A 153 -13.64 13.24 2.16
C GLN A 153 -14.22 14.65 2.18
N ALA A 154 -13.60 15.52 2.98
CA ALA A 154 -13.92 16.93 3.00
C ALA A 154 -12.66 17.73 3.27
N GLY A 155 -12.56 18.92 2.71
CA GLY A 155 -11.33 19.68 2.83
C GLY A 155 -11.44 21.15 2.44
N LEU A 156 -10.38 21.87 2.74
CA LEU A 156 -10.18 23.27 2.43
C LEU A 156 -8.93 23.43 1.59
N ARG A 157 -9.06 24.11 0.45
CA ARG A 157 -7.97 24.48 -0.45
C ARG A 157 -7.78 25.98 -0.44
N MET A 158 -6.53 26.38 -0.42
CA MET A 158 -6.07 27.76 -0.55
C MET A 158 -5.16 27.85 -1.77
N THR A 159 -5.44 28.76 -2.69
CA THR A 159 -4.60 29.02 -3.87
C THR A 159 -4.44 30.52 -4.05
N LYS A 160 -3.31 31.04 -3.61
CA LYS A 160 -2.91 32.45 -3.80
C LYS A 160 -1.60 32.50 -4.58
N ILE A 161 -1.24 33.68 -5.07
CA ILE A 161 -0.08 33.90 -5.94
C ILE A 161 1.22 33.28 -5.38
N ARG A 162 1.41 33.31 -4.06
CA ARG A 162 2.64 32.84 -3.39
C ARG A 162 2.42 31.73 -2.38
N SER A 163 1.19 31.25 -2.23
CA SER A 163 0.87 30.26 -1.22
C SER A 163 -0.22 29.34 -1.71
N GLN A 164 0.02 28.05 -1.60
CA GLN A 164 -0.97 27.01 -1.84
C GLN A 164 -1.03 26.14 -0.60
N ALA A 165 -2.23 25.83 -0.11
CA ALA A 165 -2.39 24.90 1.00
C ALA A 165 -3.64 24.06 0.80
N GLU A 166 -3.62 22.86 1.34
CA GLU A 166 -4.77 21.97 1.35
C GLU A 166 -4.82 21.25 2.70
N VAL A 167 -6.01 21.12 3.26
CA VAL A 167 -6.27 20.24 4.40
C VAL A 167 -7.48 19.40 4.06
N THR A 168 -7.34 18.09 4.16
CA THR A 168 -8.36 17.10 3.81
C THR A 168 -8.51 16.14 4.97
N VAL A 169 -9.75 15.91 5.41
CA VAL A 169 -10.11 14.81 6.29
C VAL A 169 -10.79 13.73 5.47
N TYR A 170 -10.51 12.48 5.74
CA TYR A 170 -11.09 11.36 5.00
C TYR A 170 -11.43 10.18 5.90
N LEU A 171 -12.41 9.41 5.45
CA LEU A 171 -12.82 8.12 6.00
C LEU A 171 -13.11 7.19 4.83
N SER A 172 -12.34 6.12 4.71
CA SER A 172 -12.51 5.07 3.71
C SER A 172 -12.81 3.76 4.40
N ASN A 173 -14.00 3.20 4.17
CA ASN A 173 -14.31 1.83 4.54
C ASN A 173 -14.10 0.96 3.31
N VAL A 174 -13.34 -0.11 3.42
CA VAL A 174 -13.19 -1.13 2.38
C VAL A 174 -14.00 -2.33 2.83
N HIS A 175 -14.87 -2.81 1.97
CA HIS A 175 -15.75 -3.95 2.17
C HIS A 175 -15.25 -5.12 1.35
N ASP A 176 -15.45 -6.32 1.89
CA ASP A 176 -15.02 -7.58 1.28
C ASP A 176 -13.52 -7.53 0.95
N ASP A 177 -12.70 -6.99 1.86
CA ASP A 177 -11.26 -6.78 1.63
C ASP A 177 -10.55 -8.13 1.66
N ILE A 178 -9.70 -8.42 0.68
CA ILE A 178 -9.14 -9.76 0.50
C ILE A 178 -7.83 -9.89 1.27
N PHE A 179 -7.78 -10.87 2.17
CA PHE A 179 -6.60 -11.18 2.97
C PHE A 179 -6.31 -12.67 2.93
N ASN A 180 -5.04 -13.01 3.08
CA ASN A 180 -4.62 -14.39 3.29
C ASN A 180 -4.78 -14.78 4.76
N VAL A 181 -5.48 -15.88 5.00
CA VAL A 181 -5.79 -16.48 6.29
C VAL A 181 -5.09 -17.82 6.37
N THR A 182 -4.51 -18.12 7.54
CA THR A 182 -3.82 -19.39 7.77
C THR A 182 -4.81 -20.51 8.01
N ASP A 183 -4.51 -21.71 7.49
CA ASP A 183 -5.18 -22.92 7.94
C ASP A 183 -4.73 -23.27 9.37
N LEU A 184 -5.70 -23.38 10.28
CA LEU A 184 -5.44 -23.70 11.68
C LEU A 184 -4.96 -25.14 11.86
N GLU A 185 -5.30 -26.06 10.96
CA GLU A 185 -4.85 -27.46 11.04
C GLU A 185 -3.45 -27.65 10.44
N THR A 186 -3.09 -26.86 9.43
CA THR A 186 -1.79 -26.89 8.76
C THR A 186 -1.20 -25.48 8.64
N PRO A 187 -0.48 -24.97 9.66
CA PRO A 187 -0.09 -23.56 9.73
C PRO A 187 0.90 -23.08 8.65
N THR A 188 1.39 -23.98 7.80
CA THR A 188 2.22 -23.69 6.62
C THR A 188 1.40 -23.43 5.34
N ARG A 189 0.07 -23.57 5.41
CA ARG A 189 -0.87 -23.37 4.31
C ARG A 189 -1.81 -22.21 4.64
N GLY A 190 -2.35 -21.57 3.60
CA GLY A 190 -3.31 -20.50 3.77
C GLY A 190 -4.20 -20.35 2.55
N PHE A 191 -5.24 -19.55 2.70
CA PHE A 191 -6.20 -19.25 1.66
C PHE A 191 -6.63 -17.78 1.76
N PHE A 192 -6.94 -17.16 0.64
CA PHE A 192 -7.50 -15.83 0.56
C PHE A 192 -8.97 -15.86 0.97
N THR A 193 -9.44 -14.84 1.63
CA THR A 193 -10.87 -14.68 1.91
C THR A 193 -11.22 -13.22 2.06
N ASN A 194 -12.50 -12.91 1.85
CA ASN A 194 -13.02 -11.58 2.08
C ASN A 194 -13.24 -11.37 3.58
N LEU A 195 -12.46 -10.46 4.16
CA LEU A 195 -12.80 -9.85 5.44
C LEU A 195 -13.95 -8.86 5.26
N ASP A 196 -14.91 -8.85 6.19
CA ASP A 196 -16.10 -8.00 6.09
C ASP A 196 -15.76 -6.52 5.86
N ARG A 197 -14.75 -6.01 6.57
CA ARG A 197 -14.38 -4.61 6.51
C ARG A 197 -12.98 -4.28 7.02
N THR A 198 -12.33 -3.33 6.34
CA THR A 198 -11.18 -2.58 6.87
C THR A 198 -11.45 -1.08 6.78
N ARG A 199 -10.75 -0.27 7.58
CA ARG A 199 -10.97 1.18 7.61
C ARG A 199 -9.68 1.95 7.57
N ARG A 200 -9.67 3.05 6.80
CA ARG A 200 -8.61 4.06 6.79
C ARG A 200 -9.24 5.42 7.06
N ALA A 201 -8.92 6.02 8.19
CA ALA A 201 -9.37 7.35 8.55
C ALA A 201 -8.17 8.26 8.81
N GLY A 202 -8.23 9.50 8.33
CA GLY A 202 -7.06 10.35 8.43
C GLY A 202 -7.27 11.82 8.10
N VAL A 203 -6.18 12.56 8.29
CA VAL A 203 -6.07 13.98 7.96
C VAL A 203 -4.77 14.17 7.20
N GLU A 204 -4.86 14.82 6.04
CA GLU A 204 -3.71 15.24 5.25
C GLU A 204 -3.69 16.75 5.14
N ALA A 205 -2.52 17.34 5.31
CA ALA A 205 -2.29 18.76 5.20
C ALA A 205 -1.05 19.03 4.34
N SER A 206 -1.12 20.02 3.47
CA SER A 206 0.03 20.48 2.69
C SER A 206 0.08 22.01 2.60
N LEU A 207 1.29 22.54 2.45
CA LEU A 207 1.56 23.96 2.26
C LEU A 207 2.78 24.13 1.35
N SER A 208 2.63 24.92 0.31
CA SER A 208 3.72 25.46 -0.51
C SER A 208 3.69 26.98 -0.41
N LEU A 209 4.78 27.60 0.00
CA LEU A 209 4.85 29.02 0.34
C LEU A 209 6.14 29.67 -0.17
N VAL A 210 6.00 30.84 -0.80
CA VAL A 210 7.09 31.78 -1.06
C VAL A 210 6.93 32.96 -0.08
N PRO A 211 7.58 32.92 1.10
CA PRO A 211 7.25 33.79 2.23
C PRO A 211 7.55 35.27 1.97
N PHE A 212 8.57 35.57 1.16
CA PHE A 212 8.99 36.94 0.86
C PHE A 212 9.19 37.14 -0.63
N SER A 213 8.77 38.29 -1.18
CA SER A 213 9.01 38.61 -2.60
C SER A 213 10.49 38.73 -2.95
N SER A 214 11.25 39.23 -1.99
CA SER A 214 12.65 39.64 -2.15
C SER A 214 13.62 38.50 -1.86
N ILE A 215 13.14 37.40 -1.29
CA ILE A 215 13.97 36.25 -0.94
C ILE A 215 13.49 35.08 -1.81
N PRO A 216 14.37 34.51 -2.66
CA PRO A 216 14.05 33.39 -3.53
C PRO A 216 14.00 32.07 -2.73
N LEU A 217 13.20 32.05 -1.67
CA LEU A 217 12.97 30.92 -0.78
C LEU A 217 11.59 30.34 -1.08
N THR A 218 11.54 29.03 -1.29
CA THR A 218 10.30 28.26 -1.35
C THR A 218 10.30 27.26 -0.20
N ILE A 219 9.21 27.24 0.55
CA ILE A 219 8.96 26.29 1.63
C ILE A 219 7.87 25.35 1.15
N ARG A 220 8.08 24.05 1.25
CA ARG A 220 7.07 23.02 1.01
C ARG A 220 6.97 22.14 2.23
N THR A 221 5.78 21.81 2.67
CA THR A 221 5.58 20.87 3.76
C THR A 221 4.28 20.13 3.56
N ALA A 222 4.26 18.87 3.95
CA ALA A 222 3.05 18.08 4.04
C ALA A 222 3.12 17.19 5.28
N ALA A 223 1.97 16.89 5.86
CA ALA A 223 1.84 15.96 6.96
C ALA A 223 0.56 15.15 6.78
N GLY A 224 0.62 13.86 7.09
CA GLY A 224 -0.52 12.95 7.04
C GLY A 224 -0.60 12.17 8.33
N TRP A 225 -1.75 12.22 9.01
CA TRP A 225 -2.10 11.31 10.10
C TRP A 225 -3.10 10.30 9.58
N THR A 226 -2.79 9.01 9.74
CA THR A 226 -3.61 7.91 9.22
C THR A 226 -3.77 6.84 10.29
N ARG A 227 -5.02 6.47 10.54
CA ARG A 227 -5.40 5.28 11.29
C ARG A 227 -5.98 4.26 10.30
N ALA A 228 -5.20 3.25 9.97
CA ALA A 228 -5.62 2.08 9.21
C ALA A 228 -5.88 0.92 10.18
N THR A 229 -7.08 0.34 10.15
CA THR A 229 -7.52 -0.68 11.09
C THR A 229 -8.28 -1.81 10.42
N PHE A 230 -8.14 -3.01 11.00
CA PHE A 230 -9.07 -4.11 10.80
C PHE A 230 -10.41 -3.74 11.45
N GLU A 231 -11.50 -4.04 10.76
CA GLU A 231 -12.87 -3.89 11.27
C GLU A 231 -13.61 -5.23 11.11
N SER A 232 -12.85 -6.32 11.20
CA SER A 232 -13.29 -7.73 11.18
C SER A 232 -12.35 -8.54 12.05
N GLU A 233 -12.84 -9.67 12.57
CA GLU A 233 -12.04 -10.65 13.28
C GLU A 233 -11.55 -11.72 12.29
N ALA A 234 -10.27 -12.09 12.34
CA ALA A 234 -9.71 -13.15 11.51
C ALA A 234 -8.36 -13.65 12.03
N THR A 235 -8.01 -14.90 11.70
CA THR A 235 -6.65 -15.43 11.81
C THR A 235 -5.89 -15.11 10.54
N LEU A 236 -4.81 -14.33 10.56
CA LEU A 236 -4.09 -13.97 9.33
C LEU A 236 -2.88 -14.87 9.09
N SER A 237 -2.52 -15.02 7.80
CA SER A 237 -1.25 -15.60 7.39
C SER A 237 -0.10 -14.65 7.63
N ALA A 238 0.66 -14.94 8.68
CA ALA A 238 1.90 -14.26 8.96
C ALA A 238 2.92 -15.22 9.61
N PRO A 239 4.18 -14.81 9.72
CA PRO A 239 5.19 -15.63 10.36
C PRO A 239 4.98 -15.53 11.88
N PHE A 240 4.07 -16.37 12.36
CA PHE A 240 3.87 -16.88 13.71
C PHE A 240 4.33 -16.01 14.91
N LEU A 241 3.39 -15.75 15.83
CA LEU A 241 3.68 -15.19 17.14
C LEU A 241 3.99 -16.31 18.13
N ASP A 242 4.91 -16.00 19.03
CA ASP A 242 5.23 -16.83 20.18
C ASP A 242 4.42 -16.28 21.37
N ASP A 243 3.40 -17.04 21.79
CA ASP A 243 2.47 -16.65 22.86
C ASP A 243 2.93 -17.14 24.24
N ASP A 244 4.13 -17.71 24.37
CA ASP A 244 4.56 -18.39 25.59
C ASP A 244 4.73 -17.41 26.77
N ASP A 245 3.72 -17.40 27.63
CA ASP A 245 3.65 -16.73 28.94
C ASP A 245 3.67 -17.74 30.11
N ASP A 246 4.13 -18.98 29.89
CA ASP A 246 4.25 -19.95 30.96
C ASP A 246 5.66 -19.92 31.59
N ASP A 247 5.80 -19.07 32.60
CA ASP A 247 6.83 -19.14 33.66
C ASP A 247 6.62 -20.39 34.58
N ASP A 248 6.11 -21.51 34.07
CA ASP A 248 6.00 -22.76 34.84
C ASP A 248 7.08 -23.75 34.37
N ASP A 249 8.03 -24.05 35.26
CA ASP A 249 9.20 -24.91 35.06
C ASP A 249 8.82 -26.41 34.88
N THR A 250 7.72 -26.72 34.21
CA THR A 250 7.33 -28.08 33.84
C THR A 250 7.47 -28.28 32.34
N GLU A 251 8.71 -28.48 31.90
CA GLU A 251 9.03 -29.04 30.58
C GLU A 251 8.32 -30.40 30.42
N ASP A 252 7.13 -30.42 29.81
CA ASP A 252 6.60 -31.61 29.15
C ASP A 252 7.16 -31.60 27.71
N PRO A 253 8.04 -32.54 27.33
CA PRO A 253 8.65 -32.58 25.99
C PRO A 253 7.68 -33.05 24.89
N ALA A 254 6.38 -32.83 25.08
CA ALA A 254 5.28 -33.23 24.21
C ALA A 254 4.33 -32.06 23.86
N ASP A 255 4.49 -30.88 24.46
CA ASP A 255 3.91 -29.65 23.91
C ASP A 255 4.93 -29.10 22.91
N ASP A 256 4.64 -29.31 21.62
CA ASP A 256 5.26 -28.51 20.56
C ASP A 256 4.82 -27.07 20.80
N ASP A 257 5.75 -26.13 21.06
CA ASP A 257 5.48 -24.69 21.12
C ASP A 257 4.79 -24.26 19.80
N GLU A 258 3.46 -24.34 19.79
CA GLU A 258 2.62 -24.16 18.62
C GLU A 258 2.39 -22.67 18.42
N LEU A 259 3.40 -22.07 17.80
CA LEU A 259 3.37 -20.80 17.08
C LEU A 259 1.96 -20.43 16.59
N THR A 260 1.31 -19.49 17.28
CA THR A 260 -0.05 -19.06 16.97
C THR A 260 -0.02 -18.07 15.81
N PRO A 261 -0.82 -18.27 14.74
CA PRO A 261 -0.94 -17.25 13.71
C PRO A 261 -1.65 -16.01 14.29
N PRO A 262 -1.28 -14.80 13.86
CA PRO A 262 -1.82 -13.58 14.44
C PRO A 262 -3.34 -13.51 14.30
N GLN A 263 -3.99 -13.29 15.43
CA GLN A 263 -5.42 -13.02 15.52
C GLN A 263 -5.63 -11.51 15.41
N VAL A 264 -6.44 -11.08 14.45
CA VAL A 264 -6.86 -9.68 14.38
C VAL A 264 -8.24 -9.51 14.97
N GLU A 265 -8.40 -8.44 15.74
CA GLU A 265 -9.65 -7.98 16.33
C GLU A 265 -10.07 -6.62 15.77
N LEU A 266 -11.30 -6.22 16.11
CA LEU A 266 -11.84 -4.92 15.75
C LEU A 266 -11.01 -3.76 16.31
N GLY A 267 -10.34 -3.03 15.43
CA GLY A 267 -9.59 -1.83 15.77
C GLY A 267 -8.08 -2.01 15.78
N ASP A 268 -7.59 -3.24 15.59
CA ASP A 268 -6.18 -3.53 15.39
C ASP A 268 -5.66 -2.84 14.13
N ARG A 269 -4.44 -2.38 14.20
CA ARG A 269 -3.85 -1.47 13.23
C ARG A 269 -2.99 -2.24 12.26
N PHE A 270 -3.05 -1.77 11.02
CA PHE A 270 -2.28 -2.41 9.96
C PHE A 270 -0.78 -2.32 10.23
N PRO A 271 -0.05 -3.43 10.06
CA PRO A 271 1.40 -3.41 10.10
C PRO A 271 1.94 -2.52 9.00
N MET A 272 3.14 -1.99 9.23
CA MET A 272 3.84 -1.15 8.27
C MET A 272 3.08 0.12 7.83
N VAL A 273 2.00 0.54 8.50
CA VAL A 273 1.33 1.83 8.26
C VAL A 273 1.67 2.83 9.38
N PRO A 274 2.52 3.84 9.13
CA PRO A 274 2.89 4.81 10.15
C PRO A 274 1.70 5.71 10.48
N SER A 275 1.48 5.94 11.78
CA SER A 275 0.36 6.77 12.26
C SER A 275 0.42 8.21 11.77
N LEU A 276 1.64 8.74 11.65
CA LEU A 276 1.89 10.09 11.20
C LEU A 276 3.12 10.03 10.28
N THR A 277 3.08 10.82 9.22
CA THR A 277 4.23 11.13 8.37
C THR A 277 4.27 12.64 8.16
N ALA A 278 5.46 13.20 8.02
CA ALA A 278 5.63 14.63 7.73
C ALA A 278 6.87 14.88 6.88
N ASN A 279 6.83 15.91 6.05
CA ASN A 279 7.97 16.39 5.31
C ASN A 279 8.09 17.92 5.35
N LEU A 280 9.32 18.40 5.20
CA LEU A 280 9.66 19.80 5.08
C LEU A 280 10.76 19.97 4.03
N GLY A 281 10.47 20.68 2.96
CA GLY A 281 11.42 21.11 1.93
C GLY A 281 11.67 22.61 2.01
N LEU A 282 12.94 23.00 2.03
CA LEU A 282 13.40 24.37 1.95
C LEU A 282 14.27 24.50 0.71
N ARG A 283 13.80 25.23 -0.30
CA ARG A 283 14.54 25.49 -1.55
C ARG A 283 14.90 26.96 -1.65
N TYR A 284 16.19 27.25 -1.78
CA TYR A 284 16.72 28.60 -1.93
C TYR A 284 17.47 28.74 -3.25
N GLU A 285 17.02 29.68 -4.10
CA GLU A 285 17.55 29.85 -5.45
C GLU A 285 18.39 31.13 -5.56
N LEU A 286 19.70 30.99 -5.75
CA LEU A 286 20.64 32.10 -5.91
C LEU A 286 21.20 32.13 -7.34
N SER A 287 20.57 32.93 -8.20
CA SER A 287 20.98 33.10 -9.61
C SER A 287 20.97 31.78 -10.37
N GLN A 288 22.14 31.15 -10.56
CA GLN A 288 22.31 29.89 -11.27
C GLN A 288 22.42 28.68 -10.33
N THR A 289 22.36 28.91 -9.02
CA THR A 289 22.54 27.87 -8.00
C THR A 289 21.26 27.68 -7.21
N ALA A 290 20.82 26.44 -7.03
CA ALA A 290 19.73 26.09 -6.12
C ALA A 290 20.28 25.24 -4.98
N PHE A 291 19.91 25.60 -3.75
CA PHE A 291 20.15 24.82 -2.55
C PHE A 291 18.82 24.28 -2.08
N GLU A 292 18.76 23.00 -1.74
CA GLU A 292 17.54 22.42 -1.21
C GLU A 292 17.85 21.47 -0.05
N LEU A 293 17.10 21.64 1.03
CA LEU A 293 17.14 20.80 2.22
C LEU A 293 15.76 20.19 2.42
N THR A 294 15.69 18.86 2.48
CA THR A 294 14.42 18.15 2.72
C THR A 294 14.52 17.27 3.95
N GLY A 295 13.64 17.48 4.92
CA GLY A 295 13.43 16.59 6.06
C GLY A 295 12.19 15.72 5.84
N ALA A 296 12.26 14.46 6.24
CA ALA A 296 11.12 13.55 6.32
C ALA A 296 11.10 12.91 7.71
N TRP A 297 9.93 12.85 8.34
CA TRP A 297 9.67 12.15 9.58
C TRP A 297 8.63 11.06 9.33
N VAL A 298 8.94 9.85 9.78
CA VAL A 298 8.08 8.67 9.69
C VAL A 298 7.86 8.17 11.11
N GLY A 299 6.60 8.06 11.54
CA GLY A 299 6.26 7.54 12.86
C GLY A 299 6.50 6.03 12.97
N GLY A 300 6.50 5.52 14.21
CA GLY A 300 6.64 4.08 14.44
C GLY A 300 5.50 3.26 13.82
N GLN A 301 5.80 1.99 13.54
CA GLN A 301 4.94 1.06 12.81
C GLN A 301 4.95 -0.32 13.48
N PHE A 302 3.81 -1.00 13.50
CA PHE A 302 3.78 -2.43 13.80
C PHE A 302 4.52 -3.20 12.71
N LEU A 303 5.09 -4.35 13.09
CA LEU A 303 5.84 -5.21 12.18
C LEU A 303 4.88 -6.10 11.39
N VAL A 304 5.27 -6.54 10.21
CA VAL A 304 4.55 -7.66 9.55
C VAL A 304 4.65 -8.88 10.48
N GLY A 305 3.57 -9.64 10.66
CA GLY A 305 3.50 -10.69 11.68
C GLY A 305 2.94 -10.25 13.03
N ASP A 306 2.72 -8.95 13.23
CA ASP A 306 2.11 -8.37 14.43
C ASP A 306 0.79 -7.66 14.08
N GLU A 307 -0.02 -8.31 13.24
CA GLU A 307 -1.30 -7.80 12.80
C GLU A 307 -2.30 -7.62 13.96
N GLY A 308 -2.20 -8.46 15.01
CA GLY A 308 -2.97 -8.36 16.27
C GLY A 308 -2.49 -7.25 17.23
N ASN A 309 -1.36 -6.61 16.95
CA ASN A 309 -0.80 -5.50 17.74
C ASN A 309 -0.46 -5.88 19.20
N ASP A 310 -0.19 -7.14 19.45
CA ASP A 310 0.05 -7.76 20.75
C ASP A 310 1.48 -8.29 20.92
N ALA A 311 2.30 -8.29 19.85
CA ALA A 311 3.65 -8.81 19.92
C ALA A 311 4.54 -8.03 20.91
N LYS A 312 5.11 -8.76 21.89
CA LYS A 312 6.00 -8.21 22.92
C LYS A 312 7.40 -7.82 22.39
N LEU A 313 7.73 -8.20 21.15
CA LEU A 313 9.02 -7.94 20.50
C LEU A 313 9.23 -6.46 20.13
N GLY A 314 8.16 -5.67 20.15
CA GLY A 314 8.18 -4.23 19.97
C GLY A 314 8.21 -3.79 18.50
N ASN A 315 7.86 -2.52 18.30
CA ASN A 315 7.56 -1.95 16.99
C ASN A 315 8.82 -1.49 16.22
N LEU A 316 8.62 -1.17 14.94
CA LEU A 316 9.58 -0.41 14.15
C LEU A 316 9.65 1.03 14.69
N ASP A 317 10.84 1.49 15.02
CA ASP A 317 11.05 2.84 15.53
C ASP A 317 10.75 3.90 14.47
N GLY A 318 10.17 5.02 14.90
CA GLY A 318 10.04 6.19 14.05
C GLY A 318 11.41 6.85 13.80
N TYR A 319 11.58 7.47 12.64
CA TYR A 319 12.87 8.02 12.22
C TYR A 319 12.74 9.35 11.48
N VAL A 320 13.87 10.07 11.40
CA VAL A 320 14.01 11.31 10.62
C VAL A 320 15.13 11.14 9.60
N LEU A 321 14.81 11.46 8.35
CA LEU A 321 15.77 11.57 7.27
C LEU A 321 15.93 13.03 6.88
N LEU A 322 17.18 13.46 6.70
CA LEU A 322 17.53 14.77 6.17
C LEU A 322 18.31 14.55 4.88
N ASN A 323 17.87 15.13 3.77
CA ASN A 323 18.60 15.14 2.52
C ASN A 323 18.99 16.57 2.16
N ALA A 324 20.14 16.72 1.53
CA ALA A 324 20.66 18.00 1.08
C ALA A 324 20.99 17.92 -0.41
N SER A 325 20.70 18.97 -1.16
CA SER A 325 21.09 19.05 -2.56
C SER A 325 21.57 20.43 -2.96
N LEU A 326 22.47 20.43 -3.93
CA LEU A 326 23.05 21.59 -4.57
C LEU A 326 22.99 21.38 -6.08
N GLU A 327 22.29 22.26 -6.78
CA GLU A 327 22.28 22.28 -8.23
C GLU A 327 22.90 23.58 -8.74
N LYS A 328 23.73 23.50 -9.78
CA LYS A 328 24.31 24.67 -10.45
C LYS A 328 24.12 24.56 -11.95
N SER A 329 23.35 25.49 -12.50
CA SER A 329 23.11 25.62 -13.93
C SER A 329 24.24 26.40 -14.60
N PHE A 330 24.76 25.90 -15.71
CA PHE A 330 25.75 26.57 -16.55
C PHE A 330 25.49 26.25 -18.02
N ARG A 331 24.96 27.24 -18.76
CA ARG A 331 24.53 27.06 -20.16
C ARG A 331 23.53 25.90 -20.27
N ALA A 332 23.85 24.89 -21.09
CA ALA A 332 23.03 23.70 -21.29
C ALA A 332 23.23 22.63 -20.19
N ALA A 333 24.20 22.79 -19.30
CA ALA A 333 24.54 21.80 -18.27
C ALA A 333 23.99 22.20 -16.91
N VAL A 334 23.51 21.23 -16.13
CA VAL A 334 23.17 21.36 -14.72
C VAL A 334 24.05 20.38 -13.96
N PHE A 335 24.94 20.89 -13.14
CA PHE A 335 25.75 20.11 -12.21
C PHE A 335 24.94 19.91 -10.94
N TYR A 336 24.90 18.69 -10.41
CA TYR A 336 24.19 18.41 -9.17
C TYR A 336 25.06 17.63 -8.20
N LEU A 337 24.83 17.90 -6.92
CA LEU A 337 25.33 17.15 -5.78
C LEU A 337 24.13 16.88 -4.88
N HIS A 338 23.89 15.63 -4.55
CA HIS A 338 22.80 15.19 -3.70
C HIS A 338 23.37 14.32 -2.59
N VAL A 339 23.00 14.60 -1.35
CA VAL A 339 23.34 13.78 -0.18
C VAL A 339 22.03 13.27 0.40
N THR A 340 21.77 11.98 0.31
CA THR A 340 20.67 11.33 1.02
C THR A 340 21.12 10.96 2.43
N ASN A 341 20.19 10.95 3.38
CA ASN A 341 20.47 10.62 4.79
C ASN A 341 21.72 11.37 5.33
N PHE A 342 21.75 12.68 5.11
CA PHE A 342 22.85 13.59 5.40
C PHE A 342 23.35 13.53 6.86
N LEU A 343 22.47 13.20 7.81
CA LEU A 343 22.82 13.03 9.23
C LEU A 343 23.42 11.67 9.55
N GLY A 344 23.40 10.71 8.62
CA GLY A 344 23.78 9.32 8.87
C GLY A 344 22.86 8.66 9.89
N THR A 345 21.55 8.95 9.84
CA THR A 345 20.57 8.31 10.71
C THR A 345 20.57 6.81 10.45
N ASN A 346 20.77 6.02 11.51
CA ASN A 346 20.53 4.58 11.47
C ASN A 346 19.03 4.35 11.68
N TYR A 347 18.36 3.75 10.71
CA TYR A 347 16.93 3.47 10.75
C TYR A 347 16.64 2.12 10.09
N GLN A 348 15.42 1.64 10.30
CA GLN A 348 14.92 0.40 9.73
C GLN A 348 13.74 0.76 8.83
N ALA A 349 13.79 0.34 7.57
CA ALA A 349 12.76 0.70 6.57
C ALA A 349 11.61 -0.32 6.51
N PHE A 350 11.88 -1.55 6.96
CA PHE A 350 10.94 -2.65 6.99
C PHE A 350 11.25 -3.55 8.19
N GLY A 351 10.24 -4.20 8.72
CA GLY A 351 10.44 -5.20 9.75
C GLY A 351 9.32 -6.24 9.75
N ILE A 352 9.71 -7.47 10.05
CA ILE A 352 8.82 -8.63 10.13
C ILE A 352 9.19 -9.44 11.39
N VAL A 353 8.19 -9.97 12.07
CA VAL A 353 8.34 -10.97 13.13
C VAL A 353 8.35 -12.34 12.46
N SER A 354 9.32 -13.19 12.78
CA SER A 354 9.38 -14.55 12.23
C SER A 354 10.26 -15.47 13.07
N ARG A 355 10.05 -16.78 12.89
CA ARG A 355 10.95 -17.81 13.43
C ARG A 355 12.35 -17.71 12.81
N ASN A 356 13.41 -17.70 13.63
CA ASN A 356 14.78 -17.76 13.13
C ASN A 356 15.25 -19.20 12.88
N LEU A 357 14.88 -19.76 11.74
CA LEU A 357 15.27 -21.11 11.30
C LEU A 357 16.79 -21.32 11.13
N ARG A 358 17.61 -20.27 11.30
CA ARG A 358 19.08 -20.34 11.26
C ARG A 358 19.73 -20.06 12.62
N GLY A 359 18.93 -19.72 13.62
CA GLY A 359 19.35 -19.42 14.98
C GLY A 359 19.58 -20.69 15.79
N PRO A 360 20.30 -20.61 16.91
CA PRO A 360 20.54 -21.77 17.78
C PRO A 360 19.29 -22.24 18.52
N THR A 361 18.26 -21.39 18.64
CA THR A 361 17.04 -21.63 19.43
C THR A 361 15.78 -21.66 18.59
N GLU A 362 15.86 -21.37 17.28
CA GLU A 362 14.69 -21.20 16.40
C GLU A 362 13.58 -20.30 17.00
N ALA A 363 13.94 -19.37 17.87
CA ALA A 363 12.99 -18.49 18.53
C ALA A 363 12.37 -17.51 17.52
N VAL A 364 11.18 -17.02 17.84
CA VAL A 364 10.57 -15.89 17.12
C VAL A 364 11.33 -14.62 17.45
N GLU A 365 11.77 -13.91 16.43
CA GLU A 365 12.49 -12.66 16.58
C GLU A 365 12.14 -11.67 15.46
N ARG A 366 12.72 -10.48 15.58
CA ARG A 366 12.52 -9.40 14.62
C ARG A 366 13.57 -9.45 13.52
N PHE A 367 13.12 -9.54 12.28
CA PHE A 367 13.95 -9.37 11.09
C PHE A 367 13.76 -7.96 10.55
N LEU A 368 14.78 -7.12 10.74
CA LEU A 368 14.74 -5.70 10.37
C LEU A 368 15.59 -5.45 9.12
N THR A 369 15.02 -4.72 8.17
CA THR A 369 15.75 -4.29 6.97
C THR A 369 16.34 -2.90 7.22
N PRO A 370 17.68 -2.78 7.26
CA PRO A 370 18.34 -1.49 7.45
C PRO A 370 18.01 -0.56 6.29
N GLY A 371 17.68 0.68 6.66
CA GLY A 371 17.53 1.75 5.71
C GLY A 371 18.84 2.14 5.03
N HIS A 372 18.73 2.87 3.92
CA HIS A 372 19.91 3.31 3.18
C HIS A 372 20.83 4.21 4.03
N PRO A 373 22.15 4.00 4.00
CA PRO A 373 23.11 4.85 4.69
C PRO A 373 23.19 6.23 4.03
N ALA A 374 24.01 7.11 4.59
CA ALA A 374 24.35 8.37 3.92
C ALA A 374 24.99 8.09 2.55
N GLU A 375 24.39 8.60 1.47
CA GLU A 375 24.90 8.45 0.11
C GLU A 375 25.15 9.81 -0.53
N LEU A 376 26.31 9.97 -1.16
CA LEU A 376 26.64 11.14 -1.97
C LEU A 376 26.55 10.77 -3.45
N THR A 377 25.60 11.37 -4.16
CA THR A 377 25.49 11.28 -5.61
C THR A 377 25.89 12.61 -6.24
N ALA A 378 26.75 12.57 -7.26
CA ALA A 378 27.13 13.76 -8.04
C ALA A 378 27.03 13.47 -9.53
N GLY A 379 26.66 14.47 -10.32
CA GLY A 379 26.58 14.29 -11.76
C GLY A 379 26.28 15.56 -12.54
N ILE A 380 26.04 15.38 -13.83
CA ILE A 380 25.77 16.46 -14.79
C ILE A 380 24.59 16.04 -15.66
N ARG A 381 23.57 16.89 -15.76
CA ARG A 381 22.47 16.78 -16.71
C ARG A 381 22.68 17.79 -17.84
N VAL A 382 22.78 17.33 -19.09
CA VAL A 382 22.97 18.20 -20.25
C VAL A 382 21.68 18.22 -21.08
N HIS A 383 21.10 19.41 -21.26
CA HIS A 383 19.97 19.61 -22.15
C HIS A 383 20.50 19.87 -23.56
N LEU A 384 20.45 18.85 -24.40
CA LEU A 384 20.71 19.01 -25.83
C LEU A 384 19.42 19.57 -26.45
N GLN A 385 19.45 20.82 -26.89
CA GLN A 385 18.40 21.30 -27.80
C GLN A 385 18.59 20.56 -29.13
N PRO A 386 17.52 19.96 -29.69
CA PRO A 386 17.58 19.37 -31.03
C PRO A 386 17.85 20.41 -32.11
#